data_AF-A0A2D6IK72-F1
#
_entry.id   AF-A0A2D6IK72-F1
#
_cell.length_a   1.000
_cell.length_b   1.000
_cell.length_c   1.000
_cell.angle_alpha   90.00
_cell.angle_beta   90.00
_cell.angle_gamma   90.00
#
_symmetry.space_group_name_H-M   'P 1'
#
loop_
_entity.id
_entity.type
_entity.pdbx_description
1 polymer ?
#
loop_
_entity_poly.entity_id
_entity_poly.type
_entity_poly.pdbx_seq_one_letter_code
_entity_poly.pdbx_strand_id
1 'polypeptide(L)'
;MKKLVRYVVERYAYLCFFVILLSNAAIGCITISSKFHLWNRVDGTYDCVTPSKMTRVPGLKFTYQHHDNCELFPGEQVSMALIIFYLHWYGAFQDPADAVLNNLNNLIIEWESEKMKFHNGYGMDGKFISEGVAVGLAHGKEHIQVYAPTSASIYETSLVHELVHVSIYASNAYGHGDPDHEGNKYRGWTPRHTQLISEVNASLKILTEANDGTQN
;
A
#
# COMPACT_ATOMS: atom_id res chain seq x y z
N MET A 1 -3.05 34.90 -51.31
CA MET A 1 -4.22 34.54 -50.45
C MET A 1 -4.19 33.09 -49.94
N LYS A 2 -4.11 32.04 -50.79
CA LYS A 2 -4.18 30.62 -50.32
C LYS A 2 -3.15 30.21 -49.25
N LYS A 3 -1.92 30.73 -49.30
CA LYS A 3 -0.88 30.45 -48.28
C LYS A 3 -1.18 31.07 -46.91
N LEU A 4 -1.79 32.26 -46.89
CA LEU A 4 -2.14 32.96 -45.66
C LEU A 4 -3.29 32.26 -44.93
N VAL A 5 -4.31 31.82 -45.69
CA VAL A 5 -5.45 31.06 -45.14
C VAL A 5 -4.98 29.74 -44.53
N ARG A 6 -4.08 29.02 -45.20
CA ARG A 6 -3.53 27.75 -44.67
C ARG A 6 -2.75 27.94 -43.37
N TYR A 7 -1.92 28.98 -43.29
CA TYR A 7 -1.14 29.30 -42.09
C TYR A 7 -2.02 29.63 -40.88
N VAL A 8 -3.10 30.38 -41.12
CA VAL A 8 -4.07 30.74 -40.08
C VAL A 8 -4.80 29.50 -39.58
N VAL A 9 -5.28 28.63 -40.47
CA VAL A 9 -5.97 27.39 -40.11
C VAL A 9 -5.07 26.44 -39.32
N GLU A 10 -3.80 26.27 -39.73
CA GLU A 10 -2.84 25.42 -39.01
C GLU A 10 -2.59 25.95 -37.58
N ARG A 11 -2.42 27.27 -37.38
CA ARG A 11 -2.25 27.84 -36.02
C ARG A 11 -3.46 27.66 -35.12
N TYR A 12 -4.67 27.85 -35.64
CA TYR A 12 -5.89 27.66 -34.84
C TYR A 12 -6.12 26.19 -34.49
N ALA A 13 -5.77 25.25 -35.38
CA ALA A 13 -5.86 23.82 -35.09
C ALA A 13 -4.95 23.39 -33.92
N TYR A 14 -3.69 23.88 -33.88
CA TYR A 14 -2.79 23.61 -32.77
C TYR A 14 -3.27 24.24 -31.46
N LEU A 15 -3.80 25.46 -31.50
CA LEU A 15 -4.35 26.11 -30.32
C LEU A 15 -5.55 25.35 -29.76
N CYS A 16 -6.48 24.92 -30.63
CA CYS A 16 -7.63 24.11 -30.21
C CYS A 16 -7.20 22.75 -29.61
N PHE A 17 -6.22 22.07 -30.23
CA PHE A 17 -5.70 20.82 -29.69
C PHE A 17 -5.07 21.00 -28.30
N PHE A 18 -4.29 22.07 -28.11
CA PHE A 18 -3.65 22.36 -26.82
C PHE A 18 -4.68 22.71 -25.74
N VAL A 19 -5.72 23.47 -26.07
CA VAL A 19 -6.82 23.78 -25.14
C VAL A 19 -7.59 22.52 -24.72
N ILE A 20 -7.87 21.61 -25.66
CA ILE A 20 -8.54 20.32 -25.36
C ILE A 20 -7.67 19.46 -24.44
N LEU A 21 -6.35 19.44 -24.67
CA LEU A 21 -5.42 18.68 -23.84
C LEU A 21 -5.35 19.22 -22.40
N LEU A 22 -5.27 20.54 -22.25
CA LEU A 22 -5.29 21.21 -20.95
C LEU A 22 -6.63 21.05 -20.22
N SER A 23 -7.76 21.14 -20.93
CA SER A 23 -9.08 20.94 -20.31
C SER A 23 -9.26 19.51 -19.81
N ASN A 24 -8.80 18.51 -20.58
CA ASN A 24 -8.86 17.11 -20.14
C ASN A 24 -7.95 16.85 -18.94
N ALA A 25 -6.75 17.44 -18.90
CA ALA A 25 -5.86 17.36 -17.73
C ALA A 25 -6.49 18.01 -16.49
N ALA A 26 -7.08 19.21 -16.63
CA ALA A 26 -7.74 19.91 -15.53
C ALA A 26 -8.97 19.15 -15.00
N ILE A 27 -9.82 18.60 -15.89
CA ILE A 27 -10.98 17.77 -15.51
C ILE A 27 -10.50 16.49 -14.80
N GLY A 28 -9.41 15.88 -15.27
CA GLY A 28 -8.75 14.75 -14.60
C GLY A 28 -8.29 15.10 -13.17
N CYS A 29 -7.62 16.23 -12.99
CA CYS A 29 -7.18 16.69 -11.65
C CYS A 29 -8.37 16.99 -10.71
N ILE A 30 -9.43 17.63 -11.20
CA ILE A 30 -10.62 17.97 -10.39
C ILE A 30 -11.37 16.70 -9.97
N THR A 31 -11.48 15.70 -10.84
CA THR A 31 -12.17 14.43 -10.53
C THR A 31 -11.37 13.55 -9.55
N ILE A 32 -10.03 13.61 -9.59
CA ILE A 32 -9.18 12.96 -8.58
C ILE A 32 -9.33 13.64 -7.22
N SER A 33 -9.30 14.98 -7.18
CA SER A 33 -9.46 15.75 -5.93
C SER A 33 -10.84 15.57 -5.28
N SER A 34 -11.92 15.55 -6.08
CA SER A 34 -13.28 15.39 -5.55
C SER A 34 -13.56 13.98 -5.03
N LYS A 35 -12.99 12.94 -5.66
CA LYS A 35 -13.04 11.57 -5.11
C LYS A 35 -12.23 11.46 -3.82
N PHE A 36 -11.05 12.08 -3.74
CA PHE A 36 -10.24 12.10 -2.52
C PHE A 36 -10.97 12.78 -1.35
N HIS A 37 -11.67 13.90 -1.62
CA HIS A 37 -12.50 14.56 -0.61
C HIS A 37 -13.73 13.75 -0.18
N LEU A 38 -14.31 12.93 -1.05
CA LEU A 38 -15.46 12.08 -0.70
C LEU A 38 -15.07 10.90 0.20
N TRP A 39 -13.86 10.36 0.03
CA TRP A 39 -13.33 9.29 0.88
C TRP A 39 -13.02 9.76 2.31
N ASN A 40 -12.67 11.03 2.50
CA ASN A 40 -12.35 11.61 3.81
C ASN A 40 -13.57 12.03 4.65
N ARG A 41 -14.80 11.86 4.15
CA ARG A 41 -16.04 12.26 4.85
C ARG A 41 -16.86 11.06 5.33
N VAL A 42 -16.19 9.99 5.75
CA VAL A 42 -16.81 8.98 6.59
C VAL A 42 -16.55 9.44 8.02
N ASP A 43 -17.58 9.99 8.67
CA ASP A 43 -17.57 10.49 10.04
C ASP A 43 -17.47 9.33 11.07
N GLY A 44 -16.60 8.36 10.80
CA GLY A 44 -16.26 7.30 11.72
C GLY A 44 -15.40 7.90 12.81
N THR A 45 -16.01 8.31 13.91
CA THR A 45 -15.30 8.62 15.15
C THR A 45 -14.36 7.44 15.45
N TYR A 46 -13.05 7.70 15.44
CA TYR A 46 -12.01 6.76 15.83
C TYR A 46 -12.23 6.36 17.30
N ASP A 47 -13.06 5.35 17.54
CA ASP A 47 -13.33 4.82 18.88
C ASP A 47 -12.36 3.68 19.18
N CYS A 48 -11.14 4.07 19.54
CA CYS A 48 -10.12 3.18 20.05
C CYS A 48 -10.26 2.93 21.57
N VAL A 49 -11.37 3.35 22.21
CA VAL A 49 -11.47 3.43 23.69
C VAL A 49 -11.56 2.04 24.35
N THR A 50 -11.77 0.98 23.58
CA THR A 50 -11.80 -0.40 24.10
C THR A 50 -10.69 -1.24 23.44
N PRO A 51 -9.63 -1.61 24.19
CA PRO A 51 -8.69 -2.64 23.78
C PRO A 51 -9.47 -3.88 23.36
N SER A 52 -9.11 -4.53 22.25
CA SER A 52 -9.83 -5.61 21.52
C SER A 52 -10.80 -5.22 20.40
N LYS A 53 -11.03 -3.93 20.12
CA LYS A 53 -11.85 -3.56 18.95
C LYS A 53 -11.00 -3.38 17.70
N MET A 54 -11.39 -4.10 16.64
CA MET A 54 -10.95 -3.82 15.27
C MET A 54 -11.40 -2.42 14.87
N THR A 55 -10.44 -1.60 14.44
CA THR A 55 -10.67 -0.26 13.90
C THR A 55 -10.60 -0.31 12.38
N ARG A 56 -11.58 0.28 11.70
CA ARG A 56 -11.58 0.33 10.24
C ARG A 56 -10.49 1.26 9.73
N VAL A 57 -9.76 0.85 8.69
CA VAL A 57 -8.80 1.72 8.02
C VAL A 57 -9.56 2.65 7.06
N PRO A 58 -9.47 3.99 7.22
CA PRO A 58 -10.09 4.95 6.31
C PRO A 58 -9.62 4.72 4.87
N GLY A 59 -10.40 5.15 3.88
CA GLY A 59 -9.92 4.99 2.49
C GLY A 59 -10.03 3.57 1.93
N LEU A 60 -10.47 2.58 2.72
CA LEU A 60 -10.64 1.19 2.28
C LEU A 60 -11.98 0.58 2.69
N LYS A 61 -12.47 -0.41 1.93
CA LYS A 61 -13.85 -0.90 2.06
C LYS A 61 -14.07 -1.74 3.31
N PHE A 62 -13.33 -2.82 3.47
CA PHE A 62 -13.44 -3.82 4.54
C PHE A 62 -12.08 -4.12 5.17
N THR A 63 -11.20 -3.12 5.17
CA THR A 63 -9.88 -3.23 5.80
C THR A 63 -9.97 -2.79 7.25
N TYR A 64 -9.42 -3.60 8.12
CA TYR A 64 -9.42 -3.35 9.55
C TYR A 64 -8.00 -3.51 10.11
N GLN A 65 -7.76 -2.81 11.20
CA GLN A 65 -6.58 -2.99 12.02
C GLN A 65 -6.97 -3.28 13.45
N HIS A 66 -6.19 -4.12 14.11
CA HIS A 66 -6.32 -4.47 15.51
C HIS A 66 -5.05 -4.03 16.24
N HIS A 67 -5.23 -3.40 17.41
CA HIS A 67 -4.15 -2.86 18.22
C HIS A 67 -4.32 -3.31 19.67
N ASP A 68 -3.21 -3.68 20.31
CA ASP A 68 -3.16 -3.72 21.77
C ASP A 68 -3.02 -2.31 22.38
N ASN A 69 -2.37 -1.40 21.63
CA ASN A 69 -2.15 -0.01 22.01
C ASN A 69 -2.70 0.94 20.94
N CYS A 70 -3.66 1.76 21.33
CA CYS A 70 -4.36 2.70 20.46
C CYS A 70 -3.51 3.91 20.02
N GLU A 71 -2.35 4.11 20.65
CA GLU A 71 -1.38 5.12 20.24
C GLU A 71 -0.55 4.68 19.02
N LEU A 72 -0.60 3.39 18.68
CA LEU A 72 0.21 2.81 17.62
C LEU A 72 -0.48 2.96 16.26
N PHE A 73 0.09 3.82 15.41
CA PHE A 73 -0.32 4.12 14.03
C PHE A 73 -1.81 4.49 13.86
N PRO A 74 -2.14 5.79 13.80
CA PRO A 74 -3.46 6.25 13.36
C PRO A 74 -3.81 5.63 12.02
N GLY A 75 -5.05 5.18 11.80
CA GLY A 75 -5.30 4.44 10.56
C GLY A 75 -5.37 5.31 9.31
N GLU A 76 -5.35 6.64 9.40
CA GLU A 76 -4.99 7.50 8.28
C GLU A 76 -3.55 7.23 7.81
N GLN A 77 -2.62 7.00 8.74
CA GLN A 77 -1.23 6.64 8.43
C GLN A 77 -1.17 5.24 7.80
N VAL A 78 -1.95 4.28 8.32
CA VAL A 78 -2.03 2.93 7.74
C VAL A 78 -2.71 2.95 6.37
N SER A 79 -3.76 3.73 6.19
CA SER A 79 -4.43 3.97 4.91
C SER A 79 -3.44 4.50 3.87
N MET A 80 -2.67 5.53 4.24
CA MET A 80 -1.63 6.10 3.39
C MET A 80 -0.58 5.04 3.01
N ALA A 81 -0.15 4.21 3.95
CA ALA A 81 0.80 3.14 3.70
C ALA A 81 0.28 2.12 2.68
N LEU A 82 -0.97 1.68 2.82
CA LEU A 82 -1.61 0.73 1.91
C LEU A 82 -1.81 1.33 0.51
N ILE A 83 -2.19 2.61 0.42
CA ILE A 83 -2.35 3.32 -0.86
C ILE A 83 -1.00 3.45 -1.57
N ILE A 84 0.05 3.89 -0.86
CA ILE A 84 1.40 4.03 -1.44
C ILE A 84 1.92 2.67 -1.90
N PHE A 85 1.79 1.64 -1.07
CA PHE A 85 2.13 0.27 -1.45
C PHE A 85 1.42 -0.13 -2.74
N TYR A 86 0.10 0.08 -2.83
CA TYR A 86 -0.67 -0.28 -4.02
C TYR A 86 -0.23 0.47 -5.28
N LEU A 87 0.08 1.77 -5.17
CA LEU A 87 0.57 2.56 -6.31
C LEU A 87 1.90 2.02 -6.84
N HIS A 88 2.84 1.70 -5.94
CA HIS A 88 4.11 1.07 -6.32
C HIS A 88 3.90 -0.33 -6.90
N TRP A 89 3.01 -1.13 -6.29
CA TRP A 89 2.69 -2.48 -6.75
C TRP A 89 2.14 -2.46 -8.17
N TYR A 90 1.12 -1.63 -8.40
CA TYR A 90 0.48 -1.50 -9.70
C TYR A 90 1.49 -1.05 -10.78
N GLY A 91 2.36 -0.09 -10.44
CA GLY A 91 3.42 0.36 -11.33
C GLY A 91 4.40 -0.75 -11.70
N ALA A 92 4.80 -1.58 -10.75
CA ALA A 92 5.80 -2.63 -10.95
C ALA A 92 5.24 -3.90 -11.59
N PHE A 93 4.07 -4.35 -11.16
CA PHE A 93 3.54 -5.69 -11.41
C PHE A 93 2.20 -5.70 -12.14
N GLN A 94 1.56 -4.53 -12.29
CA GLN A 94 0.15 -4.41 -12.71
C GLN A 94 -0.80 -5.12 -11.73
N ASP A 95 -2.10 -5.03 -11.97
CA ASP A 95 -3.12 -5.69 -11.14
C ASP A 95 -4.33 -6.13 -11.99
N PRO A 96 -4.20 -7.23 -12.76
CA PRO A 96 -5.29 -7.68 -13.61
C PRO A 96 -6.51 -8.06 -12.75
N ALA A 97 -7.68 -7.57 -13.16
CA ALA A 97 -8.95 -7.77 -12.44
C ALA A 97 -8.94 -7.24 -10.99
N ASP A 98 -8.07 -6.27 -10.70
CA ASP A 98 -7.97 -5.61 -9.39
C ASP A 98 -7.76 -6.62 -8.25
N ALA A 99 -7.08 -7.75 -8.50
CA ALA A 99 -6.92 -8.84 -7.54
C ALA A 99 -6.25 -8.37 -6.25
N VAL A 100 -5.18 -7.59 -6.36
CA VAL A 100 -4.43 -7.04 -5.23
C VAL A 100 -5.20 -5.91 -4.58
N LEU A 101 -5.80 -4.99 -5.34
CA LEU A 101 -6.65 -3.94 -4.76
C LEU A 101 -7.83 -4.50 -3.97
N ASN A 102 -8.49 -5.53 -4.50
CA ASN A 102 -9.57 -6.22 -3.83
C ASN A 102 -9.07 -6.89 -2.55
N ASN A 103 -7.89 -7.50 -2.58
CA ASN A 103 -7.29 -8.09 -1.40
C ASN A 103 -6.98 -7.04 -0.32
N LEU A 104 -6.35 -5.93 -0.68
CA LEU A 104 -6.07 -4.82 0.23
C LEU A 104 -7.34 -4.24 0.85
N ASN A 105 -8.45 -4.21 0.11
CA ASN A 105 -9.77 -3.78 0.58
C ASN A 105 -10.44 -4.74 1.57
N ASN A 106 -9.89 -5.94 1.79
CA ASN A 106 -10.42 -6.95 2.73
C ASN A 106 -9.37 -7.37 3.77
N LEU A 107 -8.28 -6.61 3.90
CA LEU A 107 -7.14 -6.97 4.73
C LEU A 107 -7.41 -6.70 6.22
N ILE A 108 -7.01 -7.63 7.07
CA ILE A 108 -6.92 -7.47 8.53
C ILE A 108 -5.44 -7.32 8.89
N ILE A 109 -5.13 -6.27 9.65
CA ILE A 109 -3.79 -5.96 10.11
C ILE A 109 -3.76 -6.03 11.63
N GLU A 110 -3.03 -6.98 12.19
CA GLU A 110 -2.80 -7.09 13.63
C GLU A 110 -1.45 -6.50 13.98
N TRP A 111 -1.45 -5.54 14.90
CA TRP A 111 -0.24 -4.89 15.39
C TRP A 111 0.12 -5.43 16.77
N GLU A 112 1.29 -6.05 16.85
CA GLU A 112 1.76 -6.78 18.03
C GLU A 112 2.89 -6.01 18.73
N SER A 113 2.82 -5.95 20.06
CA SER A 113 3.89 -5.36 20.88
C SER A 113 5.06 -6.31 21.13
N GLU A 114 4.87 -7.60 20.81
CA GLU A 114 5.87 -8.65 20.93
C GLU A 114 6.17 -9.29 19.58
N LYS A 115 7.38 -9.83 19.43
CA LYS A 115 7.75 -10.57 18.22
C LYS A 115 7.08 -11.96 18.24
N MET A 116 6.63 -12.43 17.09
CA MET A 116 5.94 -13.71 16.95
C MET A 116 6.93 -14.86 16.93
N LYS A 117 6.68 -15.92 17.70
CA LYS A 117 7.40 -17.19 17.56
C LYS A 117 6.76 -18.01 16.45
N PHE A 118 7.57 -18.68 15.65
CA PHE A 118 7.07 -19.60 14.63
C PHE A 118 7.80 -20.94 14.65
N HIS A 119 7.11 -21.96 14.15
CA HIS A 119 7.67 -23.26 13.83
C HIS A 119 7.62 -23.43 12.31
N ASN A 120 8.73 -23.84 11.70
CA ASN A 120 8.89 -24.08 10.27
C ASN A 120 8.61 -22.85 9.38
N GLY A 121 9.66 -22.08 9.08
CA GLY A 121 9.64 -20.97 8.13
C GLY A 121 10.84 -21.01 7.19
N TYR A 122 11.01 -19.95 6.40
CA TYR A 122 12.19 -19.75 5.58
C TYR A 122 12.75 -18.35 5.78
N GLY A 123 14.06 -18.21 5.63
CA GLY A 123 14.71 -16.92 5.53
C GLY A 123 14.47 -16.25 4.17
N MET A 124 14.97 -15.02 4.03
CA MET A 124 14.96 -14.27 2.77
C MET A 124 15.72 -14.99 1.64
N ASP A 125 16.72 -15.79 2.00
CA ASP A 125 17.54 -16.60 1.10
C ASP A 125 16.90 -17.97 0.76
N GLY A 126 15.67 -18.21 1.23
CA GLY A 126 14.97 -19.47 1.08
C GLY A 126 15.50 -20.60 1.95
N LYS A 127 16.40 -20.33 2.90
CA LYS A 127 16.88 -21.35 3.84
C LYS A 127 15.79 -21.69 4.85
N PHE A 128 15.50 -22.97 4.99
CA PHE A 128 14.55 -23.46 6.00
C PHE A 128 15.02 -23.20 7.44
N ILE A 129 14.08 -22.76 8.27
CA ILE A 129 14.27 -22.45 9.69
C ILE A 129 13.21 -23.23 10.47
N SER A 130 13.63 -24.18 11.30
CA SER A 130 12.69 -25.04 12.06
C SER A 130 11.99 -24.29 13.19
N GLU A 131 12.69 -23.35 13.84
CA GLU A 131 12.16 -22.53 14.92
C GLU A 131 12.80 -21.14 14.84
N GLY A 132 12.00 -20.10 15.05
CA GLY A 132 12.50 -18.74 14.95
C GLY A 132 11.55 -17.70 15.53
N VAL A 133 11.96 -16.45 15.37
CA VAL A 133 11.20 -15.26 15.77
C VAL A 133 11.00 -14.41 14.53
N ALA A 134 9.75 -14.08 14.23
CA ALA A 134 9.36 -13.23 13.13
C ALA A 134 8.98 -11.83 13.63
N VAL A 135 9.18 -10.85 12.77
CA VAL A 135 8.70 -9.47 12.98
C VAL A 135 7.44 -9.17 12.18
N GLY A 136 7.00 -10.09 11.34
CA GLY A 136 5.66 -10.13 10.78
C GLY A 136 5.35 -11.50 10.18
N LEU A 137 4.07 -11.75 9.96
CA LEU A 137 3.55 -13.00 9.40
C LEU A 137 2.33 -12.71 8.53
N ALA A 138 2.27 -13.31 7.35
CA ALA A 138 1.08 -13.34 6.50
C ALA A 138 0.28 -14.63 6.72
N HIS A 139 -0.89 -14.52 7.36
CA HIS A 139 -1.83 -15.61 7.63
C HIS A 139 -2.81 -15.81 6.48
N GLY A 140 -2.27 -16.17 5.31
CA GLY A 140 -3.06 -16.31 4.08
C GLY A 140 -3.09 -15.02 3.27
N LYS A 141 -4.20 -14.76 2.57
CA LYS A 141 -4.35 -13.58 1.70
C LYS A 141 -4.90 -12.34 2.40
N GLU A 142 -5.68 -12.49 3.46
CA GLU A 142 -6.50 -11.39 4.01
C GLU A 142 -6.10 -11.02 5.45
N HIS A 143 -5.00 -11.56 5.98
CA HIS A 143 -4.59 -11.32 7.36
C HIS A 143 -3.08 -11.25 7.48
N ILE A 144 -2.57 -10.18 8.07
CA ILE A 144 -1.17 -10.01 8.44
C ILE A 144 -1.04 -9.66 9.93
N GLN A 145 0.06 -10.11 10.53
CA GLN A 145 0.51 -9.72 11.86
C GLN A 145 1.86 -8.99 11.71
N VAL A 146 2.02 -7.88 12.42
CA VAL A 146 3.21 -7.03 12.33
C VAL A 146 3.67 -6.63 13.73
N TYR A 147 4.92 -6.94 14.06
CA TYR A 147 5.56 -6.44 15.27
C TYR A 147 5.85 -4.95 15.13
N ALA A 148 5.37 -4.17 16.08
CA ALA A 148 5.52 -2.73 16.09
C ALA A 148 5.68 -2.24 17.54
N PRO A 149 6.91 -1.95 18.00
CA PRO A 149 7.11 -1.34 19.31
C PRO A 149 6.57 0.09 19.31
N THR A 150 6.19 0.61 20.49
CA THR A 150 5.52 1.92 20.64
C THR A 150 6.25 3.09 19.97
N SER A 151 7.58 3.03 19.83
CA SER A 151 8.39 4.10 19.23
C SER A 151 8.70 3.89 17.75
N ALA A 152 8.21 2.82 17.12
CA ALA A 152 8.52 2.54 15.72
C ALA A 152 7.77 3.49 14.79
N SER A 153 8.42 3.89 13.70
CA SER A 153 7.73 4.46 12.56
C SER A 153 7.18 3.34 11.67
N ILE A 154 6.06 3.58 10.97
CA ILE A 154 5.42 2.55 10.13
C ILE A 154 6.36 1.98 9.06
N TYR A 155 7.26 2.81 8.52
CA TYR A 155 8.25 2.43 7.50
C TYR A 155 9.41 1.58 8.03
N GLU A 156 9.55 1.46 9.36
CA GLU A 156 10.55 0.63 10.03
C GLU A 156 9.99 -0.77 10.38
N THR A 157 8.68 -0.95 10.23
CA THR A 157 8.00 -2.23 10.49
C THR A 157 8.10 -3.18 9.30
N SER A 158 7.68 -4.44 9.49
CA SER A 158 7.55 -5.39 8.38
C SER A 158 6.25 -5.24 7.57
N LEU A 159 5.41 -4.22 7.83
CA LEU A 159 4.11 -4.06 7.17
C LEU A 159 4.22 -4.26 5.64
N VAL A 160 5.12 -3.51 5.00
CA VAL A 160 5.27 -3.55 3.53
C VAL A 160 5.73 -4.92 3.03
N HIS A 161 6.54 -5.62 3.81
CA HIS A 161 6.97 -6.98 3.50
C HIS A 161 5.78 -7.95 3.55
N GLU A 162 4.96 -7.88 4.60
CA GLU A 162 3.75 -8.73 4.69
C GLU A 162 2.73 -8.38 3.60
N LEU A 163 2.63 -7.10 3.21
CA LEU A 163 1.80 -6.67 2.10
C LEU A 163 2.20 -7.31 0.77
N VAL A 164 3.50 -7.53 0.54
CA VAL A 164 3.97 -8.28 -0.63
C VAL A 164 3.47 -9.72 -0.57
N HIS A 165 3.61 -10.41 0.57
CA HIS A 165 3.14 -11.80 0.69
C HIS A 165 1.65 -11.95 0.39
N VAL A 166 0.80 -11.12 0.99
CA VAL A 166 -0.66 -11.20 0.74
C VAL A 166 -1.02 -10.81 -0.69
N SER A 167 -0.27 -9.89 -1.30
CA SER A 167 -0.48 -9.49 -2.70
C SER A 167 -0.06 -10.58 -3.68
N ILE A 168 1.04 -11.29 -3.39
CA ILE A 168 1.44 -12.50 -4.11
C ILE A 168 0.34 -13.57 -3.96
N TYR A 169 -0.17 -13.77 -2.74
CA TYR A 169 -1.26 -14.71 -2.46
C TYR A 169 -2.51 -14.41 -3.30
N ALA A 170 -2.86 -13.13 -3.45
CA ALA A 170 -4.03 -12.67 -4.19
C ALA A 170 -3.84 -12.74 -5.71
N SER A 171 -2.63 -12.49 -6.20
CA SER A 171 -2.34 -12.36 -7.63
C SER A 171 -1.90 -13.66 -8.30
N ASN A 172 -1.35 -14.61 -7.54
CA ASN A 172 -0.87 -15.87 -8.08
C ASN A 172 -1.93 -16.98 -8.03
N ALA A 173 -1.78 -17.97 -8.91
CA ALA A 173 -2.63 -19.16 -8.93
C ALA A 173 -2.11 -20.29 -8.01
N TYR A 174 -1.00 -20.06 -7.31
CA TYR A 174 -0.29 -21.08 -6.54
C TYR A 174 -0.83 -21.23 -5.11
N GLY A 175 -1.64 -20.28 -4.63
CA GLY A 175 -2.32 -20.38 -3.34
C GLY A 175 -1.38 -20.25 -2.15
N HIS A 176 -0.27 -19.52 -2.30
CA HIS A 176 0.68 -19.20 -1.24
C HIS A 176 1.27 -17.81 -1.43
N GLY A 177 1.72 -17.18 -0.33
CA GLY A 177 2.37 -15.86 -0.34
C GLY A 177 3.85 -15.88 -0.72
N ASP A 178 4.37 -17.04 -1.11
CA ASP A 178 5.80 -17.29 -1.37
C ASP A 178 6.63 -17.20 -0.08
N PRO A 179 6.56 -18.24 0.78
CA PRO A 179 7.21 -18.22 2.08
C PRO A 179 8.73 -18.34 2.02
N ASP A 180 9.33 -18.75 0.89
CA ASP A 180 10.79 -18.86 0.75
C ASP A 180 11.44 -17.70 -0.01
N HIS A 181 10.66 -16.68 -0.36
CA HIS A 181 11.15 -15.41 -0.90
C HIS A 181 11.99 -15.59 -2.17
N GLU A 182 13.30 -15.31 -2.09
CA GLU A 182 14.23 -15.49 -3.22
C GLU A 182 14.74 -16.93 -3.35
N GLY A 183 14.19 -17.84 -2.55
CA GLY A 183 14.37 -19.28 -2.68
C GLY A 183 13.76 -19.84 -3.96
N ASN A 184 13.98 -21.14 -4.17
CA ASN A 184 13.55 -21.84 -5.39
C ASN A 184 12.40 -22.83 -5.13
N LYS A 185 11.89 -22.92 -3.90
CA LYS A 185 10.87 -23.90 -3.50
C LYS A 185 9.47 -23.40 -3.85
N TYR A 186 9.18 -22.14 -3.61
CA TYR A 186 7.93 -21.49 -3.98
C TYR A 186 8.18 -20.48 -5.10
N ARG A 187 7.14 -20.12 -5.84
CA ARG A 187 7.23 -19.19 -6.97
C ARG A 187 6.30 -18.01 -6.76
N GLY A 188 6.80 -16.80 -6.99
CA GLY A 188 6.00 -15.59 -6.93
C GLY A 188 6.85 -14.39 -6.57
N TRP A 189 7.70 -14.53 -5.55
CA TRP A 189 8.63 -13.51 -5.12
C TRP A 189 9.83 -13.45 -6.06
N THR A 190 10.32 -12.25 -6.29
CA THR A 190 11.45 -11.95 -7.19
C THR A 190 12.23 -10.79 -6.61
N PRO A 191 13.47 -10.53 -7.06
CA PRO A 191 14.23 -9.36 -6.61
C PRO A 191 13.50 -8.02 -6.80
N ARG A 192 12.55 -7.94 -7.75
CA ARG A 192 11.71 -6.74 -7.94
C ARG A 192 10.77 -6.49 -6.74
N HIS A 193 10.34 -7.53 -6.05
CA HIS A 193 9.51 -7.38 -4.84
C HIS A 193 10.36 -6.84 -3.68
N THR A 194 11.57 -7.39 -3.51
CA THR A 194 12.55 -6.88 -2.54
C THR A 194 12.87 -5.39 -2.79
N GLN A 195 13.02 -5.02 -4.07
CA GLN A 195 13.19 -3.61 -4.46
C GLN A 195 11.95 -2.76 -4.11
N LEU A 196 10.74 -3.24 -4.43
CA LEU A 196 9.49 -2.53 -4.12
C LEU A 196 9.36 -2.22 -2.62
N ILE A 197 9.73 -3.15 -1.73
CA ILE A 197 9.70 -2.91 -0.28
C ILE A 197 10.57 -1.71 0.09
N SER A 198 11.77 -1.64 -0.49
CA SER A 198 12.71 -0.54 -0.24
C SER A 198 12.15 0.80 -0.73
N GLU A 199 11.53 0.82 -1.91
CA GLU A 199 10.96 2.03 -2.53
C GLU A 199 9.73 2.55 -1.78
N VAL A 200 8.85 1.65 -1.33
CA VAL A 200 7.68 2.00 -0.52
C VAL A 200 8.12 2.54 0.84
N ASN A 201 9.03 1.86 1.54
CA ASN A 201 9.53 2.32 2.84
C ASN A 201 10.23 3.69 2.72
N ALA A 202 11.00 3.92 1.66
CA ALA A 202 11.60 5.24 1.40
C ALA A 202 10.54 6.34 1.20
N SER A 203 9.46 6.02 0.47
CA SER A 203 8.35 6.96 0.25
C SER A 203 7.63 7.30 1.57
N LEU A 204 7.37 6.28 2.40
CA LEU A 204 6.72 6.46 3.71
C LEU A 204 7.58 7.27 4.68
N LYS A 205 8.90 7.05 4.67
CA LYS A 205 9.85 7.83 5.47
C LYS A 205 9.78 9.32 5.13
N ILE A 206 9.89 9.67 3.84
CA ILE A 206 9.84 11.07 3.38
C ILE A 206 8.55 11.76 3.83
N LEU A 207 7.41 11.07 3.71
CA LEU A 207 6.11 11.64 4.12
C LEU A 207 6.00 11.82 5.63
N THR A 208 6.55 10.89 6.41
CA THR A 208 6.56 10.99 7.87
C THR A 208 7.41 12.19 8.31
N GLU A 209 8.64 12.29 7.80
CA GLU A 209 9.56 13.39 8.12
C GLU A 209 9.02 14.77 7.68
N ALA A 210 8.31 14.83 6.55
CA ALA A 210 7.69 16.07 6.08
C ALA A 210 6.57 16.56 7.01
N ASN A 211 5.81 15.64 7.62
CA ASN A 211 4.74 16.00 8.55
C ASN A 211 5.30 16.51 9.88
N ASP A 212 6.35 15.87 10.39
CA ASP A 212 6.98 16.26 11.67
C ASP A 212 7.62 17.65 11.59
N GLY A 213 8.18 18.02 10.44
CA GLY A 213 8.77 19.33 10.21
C GLY A 213 7.78 20.50 10.21
N THR A 214 6.48 20.25 10.10
CA THR A 214 5.44 21.30 10.06
C THR A 214 4.89 21.70 11.44
N GLN A 215 5.31 21.01 12.51
CA GLN A 215 4.84 21.27 13.87
C GLN A 215 5.78 22.11 14.73
N ASN A 216 6.89 22.62 14.16
CA ASN A 216 7.83 23.53 14.81
C ASN A 216 7.72 24.96 14.25
#